data_AF-A0A0A9Z3M7-F1
#
_entry.id   AF-A0A0A9Z3M7-F1
#
_cell.length_a   1.000
_cell.length_b   1.000
_cell.length_c   1.000
_cell.angle_alpha   90.00
_cell.angle_beta   90.00
_cell.angle_gamma   90.00
#
_symmetry.space_group_name_H-M   'P 1'
#
loop_
_entity.id
_entity.type
_entity.pdbx_description
1 polymer ?
#
loop_
_entity_poly.entity_id
_entity_poly.type
_entity_poly.pdbx_seq_one_letter_code
_entity_poly.pdbx_strand_id
1 'polypeptide(L)'
;METASSNRSEGETNMNEHSSRSHMILYIIVRTTNIQTNLQSYGKLSLVDLAGSERLDKSGAQGQAMKEAVSINKSLSALGDVIAGLAQSSKHIPFRNSVLTYLLQDSMAGQAKVLMFACVSPASYNISETGSTLAFASRARGIAFGQIRKNPTSATVGAGGSVASQK
;
A
#
# COMPACT_ATOMS: atom_id res chain seq x y z
N MET A 1 -7.83 13.64 -8.51
CA MET A 1 -7.22 12.50 -9.24
C MET A 1 -6.27 13.01 -10.31
N GLU A 2 -6.68 13.97 -11.14
CA GLU A 2 -5.82 14.59 -12.17
C GLU A 2 -4.49 15.12 -11.62
N THR A 3 -4.49 15.85 -10.50
CA THR A 3 -3.25 16.34 -9.86
C THR A 3 -2.32 15.24 -9.34
N ALA A 4 -2.86 14.07 -8.97
CA ALA A 4 -2.03 12.94 -8.56
C ALA A 4 -1.42 12.24 -9.78
N SER A 5 -2.18 12.17 -10.87
CA SER A 5 -1.69 11.65 -12.16
C SER A 5 -0.57 12.52 -12.73
N SER A 6 -0.63 13.85 -12.57
CA SER A 6 0.35 14.80 -13.12
C SER A 6 1.68 14.88 -12.35
N ASN A 7 1.72 14.45 -11.08
CA ASN A 7 2.90 14.54 -10.22
C ASN A 7 3.76 13.27 -10.22
N ARG A 8 3.53 12.36 -11.16
CA ARG A 8 4.25 11.09 -11.29
C ARG A 8 5.50 11.31 -12.14
N SER A 9 6.67 10.82 -11.69
CA SER A 9 7.94 10.94 -12.43
C SER A 9 7.95 10.03 -13.67
N GLU A 10 8.33 10.57 -14.83
CA GLU A 10 8.17 9.92 -16.14
C GLU A 10 9.53 9.53 -16.76
N GLY A 11 9.63 8.33 -17.33
CA GLY A 11 10.80 7.85 -18.08
C GLY A 11 10.42 6.73 -19.05
N GLU A 12 10.71 6.93 -20.34
CA GLU A 12 10.21 6.12 -21.46
C GLU A 12 11.09 4.86 -21.74
N THR A 13 10.48 3.70 -21.99
CA THR A 13 11.14 2.58 -22.70
C THR A 13 10.15 1.69 -23.46
N ASN A 14 10.68 1.01 -24.48
CA ASN A 14 10.06 0.17 -25.53
C ASN A 14 9.16 -1.04 -25.15
N MET A 15 8.74 -1.26 -23.89
CA MET A 15 7.97 -2.46 -23.51
C MET A 15 6.71 -2.25 -22.66
N ASN A 16 6.49 -1.07 -22.06
CA ASN A 16 5.15 -0.55 -21.78
C ASN A 16 5.23 0.83 -21.13
N GLU A 17 4.29 1.65 -21.60
CA GLU A 17 3.80 2.96 -21.20
C GLU A 17 3.87 3.25 -19.68
N HIS A 18 4.46 4.41 -19.36
CA HIS A 18 4.18 5.40 -18.29
C HIS A 18 3.87 4.93 -16.83
N SER A 19 3.16 3.83 -16.64
CA SER A 19 2.61 3.36 -15.36
C SER A 19 3.32 2.19 -14.69
N SER A 20 4.22 1.51 -15.39
CA SER A 20 4.89 0.30 -14.90
C SER A 20 6.01 0.56 -13.87
N ARG A 21 6.42 1.82 -13.65
CA ARG A 21 7.69 2.15 -12.98
C ARG A 21 7.63 2.84 -11.63
N SER A 22 6.44 3.12 -11.12
CA SER A 22 6.29 3.72 -9.78
C SER A 22 5.03 3.23 -9.11
N HIS A 23 5.05 3.11 -7.79
CA HIS A 23 3.85 2.83 -7.00
C HIS A 23 3.11 4.12 -6.71
N MET A 24 1.79 4.10 -6.80
CA MET A 24 0.93 5.22 -6.40
C MET A 24 0.11 4.81 -5.18
N ILE A 25 0.06 5.68 -4.18
CA ILE A 25 -0.80 5.52 -3.01
C ILE A 25 -1.62 6.79 -2.83
N LEU A 26 -2.95 6.64 -2.86
CA LEU A 26 -3.90 7.70 -2.58
C LEU A 26 -4.65 7.38 -1.28
N TYR A 27 -4.57 8.31 -0.32
CA TYR A 27 -5.35 8.23 0.91
C TYR A 27 -6.56 9.14 0.86
N ILE A 28 -7.74 8.58 1.06
CA ILE A 28 -8.98 9.32 1.30
C ILE A 28 -9.33 9.17 2.77
N ILE A 29 -9.29 10.28 3.49
CA ILE A 29 -9.57 10.35 4.92
C ILE A 29 -10.97 10.94 5.09
N VAL A 30 -11.86 10.17 5.73
CA VAL A 30 -13.21 10.61 6.05
C VAL A 30 -13.29 10.84 7.54
N ARG A 31 -13.62 12.06 7.94
CA ARG A 31 -13.92 12.42 9.32
C ARG A 31 -15.41 12.73 9.42
N THR A 32 -16.08 12.13 10.39
CA THR A 32 -17.50 12.37 10.64
C THR A 32 -17.71 12.74 12.09
N THR A 33 -18.72 13.57 12.33
CA THR A 33 -19.21 13.90 13.67
C THR A 33 -20.68 13.52 13.72
N ASN A 34 -21.06 12.68 14.68
CA ASN A 34 -22.46 12.40 14.94
C ASN A 34 -23.07 13.62 15.66
N ILE A 35 -24.06 14.25 15.04
CA ILE A 35 -24.68 15.50 15.56
C ILE A 35 -25.49 15.29 16.84
N GLN A 36 -25.97 14.08 17.11
CA GLN A 36 -26.75 13.78 18.32
C GLN A 36 -25.84 13.46 19.51
N THR A 37 -24.75 12.72 19.27
CA THR A 37 -23.85 12.26 20.34
C THR A 37 -22.57 13.08 20.46
N ASN A 38 -22.31 13.99 19.52
CA ASN A 38 -21.04 14.72 19.35
C ASN A 38 -19.80 13.81 19.21
N LEU A 39 -19.99 12.50 18.98
CA LEU A 39 -18.88 11.57 18.80
C LEU A 39 -18.27 11.75 17.40
N GLN A 40 -16.94 11.82 17.36
CA GLN A 40 -16.21 11.82 16.11
C GLN A 40 -15.83 10.40 15.72
N SER A 41 -15.81 10.14 14.42
CA SER A 41 -15.22 8.91 13.89
C SER A 41 -14.41 9.21 12.64
N TYR A 42 -13.41 8.35 12.42
CA TYR A 42 -12.47 8.46 11.32
C TYR A 42 -12.44 7.16 10.53
N GLY A 43 -12.44 7.28 9.20
CA GLY A 43 -12.18 6.20 8.27
C GLY A 43 -11.05 6.58 7.30
N LYS A 44 -10.28 5.58 6.88
CA LYS A 44 -9.26 5.73 5.84
C LYS A 44 -9.51 4.72 4.73
N LEU A 45 -9.62 5.22 3.50
CA LEU A 45 -9.56 4.41 2.30
C LEU A 45 -8.19 4.62 1.64
N SER A 46 -7.41 3.56 1.55
CA SER A 46 -6.13 3.53 0.84
C SER A 46 -6.36 2.91 -0.54
N LEU A 47 -6.15 3.67 -1.61
CA LEU A 47 -6.12 3.16 -2.98
C LEU A 47 -4.66 3.05 -3.40
N VAL A 48 -4.24 1.83 -3.75
CA VAL A 48 -2.84 1.49 -4.03
C VAL A 48 -2.76 0.92 -5.44
N ASP A 49 -1.96 1.56 -6.28
CA ASP A 49 -1.61 1.08 -7.61
C ASP A 49 -0.12 0.70 -7.61
N LEU A 50 0.16 -0.56 -7.90
CA LEU A 50 1.51 -1.12 -7.81
C LEU A 50 2.16 -1.09 -9.19
N ALA A 51 3.45 -0.77 -9.19
CA ALA A 51 4.31 -0.90 -10.37
C ALA A 51 4.36 -2.34 -10.89
N GLY A 52 4.85 -2.49 -12.12
CA GLY A 52 5.04 -3.79 -12.78
C GLY A 52 5.94 -4.72 -11.97
N SER A 53 5.56 -6.00 -11.94
CA SER A 53 6.30 -7.06 -11.23
C SER A 53 7.22 -7.87 -12.15
N GLU A 54 7.37 -7.46 -13.40
CA GLU A 54 8.15 -8.18 -14.39
C GLU A 54 9.63 -8.27 -14.02
N ARG A 55 10.22 -9.40 -14.38
CA ARG A 55 11.62 -9.69 -14.10
C ARG A 55 12.54 -8.95 -15.07
N LEU A 56 13.71 -8.56 -14.56
CA LEU A 56 14.73 -7.79 -15.29
C LEU A 56 15.28 -8.50 -16.54
N ASP A 57 15.33 -9.83 -16.50
CA ASP A 57 15.77 -10.68 -17.60
C ASP A 57 14.84 -10.55 -18.83
N LYS A 58 13.55 -10.27 -18.63
CA LYS A 58 12.59 -10.02 -19.71
C LYS A 58 12.51 -8.57 -20.15
N SER A 59 12.83 -7.62 -19.28
CA SER A 59 12.65 -6.19 -19.58
C SER A 59 13.72 -5.63 -20.52
N GLY A 60 14.86 -6.31 -20.64
CA GLY A 60 16.00 -5.83 -21.44
C GLY A 60 16.58 -4.50 -20.95
N ALA A 61 16.24 -4.07 -19.72
CA ALA A 61 16.63 -2.78 -19.18
C ALA A 61 18.16 -2.73 -18.95
N GLN A 62 18.80 -1.64 -19.38
CA GLN A 62 20.23 -1.40 -19.22
C GLN A 62 20.50 -0.07 -18.54
N GLY A 63 21.71 0.09 -17.98
CA GLY A 63 22.17 1.34 -17.39
C GLY A 63 21.23 1.86 -16.30
N GLN A 64 20.72 3.09 -16.45
CA GLN A 64 19.85 3.72 -15.47
C GLN A 64 18.48 3.04 -15.34
N ALA A 65 17.91 2.57 -16.45
CA ALA A 65 16.64 1.85 -16.46
C ALA A 65 16.73 0.52 -15.68
N MET A 66 17.90 -0.14 -15.71
CA MET A 66 18.15 -1.35 -14.91
C MET A 66 18.12 -1.02 -13.41
N LYS A 67 18.79 0.05 -12.98
CA LYS A 67 18.81 0.47 -11.56
C LYS A 67 17.42 0.82 -11.03
N GLU A 68 16.60 1.44 -11.87
CA GLU A 68 15.21 1.76 -11.58
C GLU A 68 14.37 0.48 -11.43
N ALA A 69 14.42 -0.41 -12.41
CA ALA A 69 13.69 -1.68 -12.37
C ALA A 69 14.10 -2.57 -11.19
N VAL A 70 15.39 -2.56 -10.79
CA VAL A 70 15.86 -3.20 -9.55
C VAL A 70 15.18 -2.57 -8.32
N SER A 71 15.09 -1.23 -8.28
CA SER A 71 14.50 -0.51 -7.15
C SER A 71 12.99 -0.76 -7.03
N ILE A 72 12.28 -0.81 -8.15
CA ILE A 72 10.87 -1.20 -8.22
C ILE A 72 10.68 -2.62 -7.66
N ASN A 73 11.44 -3.59 -8.20
CA ASN A 73 11.33 -4.98 -7.77
C ASN A 73 11.75 -5.18 -6.32
N LYS A 74 12.66 -4.36 -5.77
CA LYS A 74 13.00 -4.38 -4.34
C LYS A 74 11.79 -4.10 -3.46
N SER A 75 10.99 -3.09 -3.80
CA SER A 75 9.78 -2.76 -3.04
C SER A 75 8.67 -3.82 -3.14
N LEU A 76 8.49 -4.43 -4.32
CA LEU A 76 7.55 -5.55 -4.50
C LEU A 76 8.02 -6.83 -3.79
N SER A 77 9.33 -7.09 -3.77
CA SER A 77 9.91 -8.21 -3.03
C SER A 77 9.69 -8.04 -1.53
N ALA A 78 9.95 -6.85 -0.99
CA ALA A 78 9.67 -6.52 0.40
C ALA A 78 8.18 -6.68 0.75
N LEU A 79 7.27 -6.29 -0.16
CA LEU A 79 5.84 -6.53 0.01
C LEU A 79 5.50 -8.02 0.05
N GLY A 80 6.14 -8.83 -0.79
CA GLY A 80 6.04 -10.29 -0.77
C GLY A 80 6.50 -10.91 0.55
N ASP A 81 7.58 -10.40 1.13
CA ASP A 81 8.09 -10.84 2.44
C ASP A 81 7.11 -10.49 3.58
N VAL A 82 6.53 -9.29 3.53
CA VAL A 82 5.49 -8.86 4.48
C VAL A 82 4.27 -9.76 4.40
N ILE A 83 3.76 -10.04 3.20
CA ILE A 83 2.61 -10.94 3.00
C ILE A 83 2.90 -12.34 3.52
N ALA A 84 4.08 -12.88 3.22
CA ALA A 84 4.49 -14.19 3.71
C ALA A 84 4.55 -14.23 5.25
N GLY A 85 5.15 -13.20 5.86
CA GLY A 85 5.22 -13.06 7.32
C GLY A 85 3.84 -12.93 7.98
N LEU A 86 2.93 -12.16 7.39
CA LEU A 86 1.54 -12.03 7.86
C LEU A 86 0.77 -13.35 7.77
N ALA A 87 0.84 -14.02 6.62
CA ALA A 87 0.14 -15.28 6.40
C ALA A 87 0.63 -16.40 7.34
N GLN A 88 1.90 -16.36 7.74
CA GLN A 88 2.51 -17.31 8.68
C GLN A 88 2.41 -16.88 10.15
N SER A 89 1.79 -15.72 10.44
CA SER A 89 1.76 -15.14 11.79
C SER A 89 3.15 -15.02 12.44
N SER A 90 4.15 -14.67 11.64
CA SER A 90 5.54 -14.53 12.08
C SER A 90 5.68 -13.46 13.18
N LYS A 91 6.52 -13.73 14.18
CA LYS A 91 6.79 -12.78 15.28
C LYS A 91 7.34 -11.43 14.79
N HIS A 92 8.13 -11.45 13.72
CA HIS A 92 8.68 -10.26 13.09
C HIS A 92 8.22 -10.17 11.64
N ILE A 93 7.64 -9.02 11.26
CA ILE A 93 7.18 -8.74 9.91
C ILE A 93 7.95 -7.52 9.38
N PRO A 94 8.67 -7.64 8.25
CA PRO A 94 9.69 -6.67 7.84
C PRO A 94 9.11 -5.44 7.11
N PHE A 95 8.14 -4.75 7.70
CA PHE A 95 7.51 -3.56 7.10
C PHE A 95 8.49 -2.43 6.77
N ARG A 96 9.66 -2.39 7.43
CA ARG A 96 10.68 -1.35 7.22
C ARG A 96 11.61 -1.61 6.03
N ASN A 97 11.49 -2.74 5.34
CA ASN A 97 12.41 -3.09 4.24
C ASN A 97 12.18 -2.25 2.96
N SER A 98 11.06 -1.53 2.86
CA SER A 98 10.81 -0.55 1.81
C SER A 98 9.89 0.57 2.28
N VAL A 99 9.92 1.72 1.59
CA VAL A 99 8.96 2.82 1.85
C VAL A 99 7.53 2.36 1.58
N LEU A 100 7.29 1.58 0.53
CA LEU A 100 5.97 1.03 0.20
C LEU A 100 5.40 0.23 1.37
N THR A 101 6.14 -0.77 1.86
CA THR A 101 5.68 -1.61 2.98
C THR A 101 5.50 -0.81 4.25
N TYR A 102 6.34 0.20 4.50
CA TYR A 102 6.20 1.06 5.67
C TYR A 102 4.89 1.87 5.61
N LEU A 103 4.57 2.45 4.46
CA LEU A 103 3.34 3.21 4.23
C LEU A 103 2.07 2.35 4.28
N LEU A 104 2.18 1.06 3.95
CA LEU A 104 1.07 0.10 3.99
C LEU A 104 0.90 -0.60 5.35
N GLN A 105 1.83 -0.38 6.29
CA GLN A 105 1.84 -1.09 7.57
C GLN A 105 0.51 -0.95 8.32
N ASP A 106 -0.09 0.23 8.33
CA ASP A 106 -1.36 0.45 9.03
C ASP A 106 -2.56 -0.24 8.36
N SER A 107 -2.47 -0.48 7.05
CA SER A 107 -3.49 -1.13 6.25
C SER A 107 -3.32 -2.66 6.26
N MET A 108 -2.11 -3.17 6.51
CA MET A 108 -1.80 -4.61 6.46
C MET A 108 -1.63 -5.27 7.83
N ALA A 109 -1.20 -4.54 8.87
CA ALA A 109 -1.06 -5.04 10.24
C ALA A 109 -2.06 -4.41 11.22
N GLY A 110 -2.85 -3.42 10.77
CA GLY A 110 -3.84 -2.73 11.57
C GLY A 110 -5.27 -3.27 11.38
N GLN A 111 -6.23 -2.44 11.80
CA GLN A 111 -7.66 -2.72 11.59
C GLN A 111 -8.11 -2.15 10.24
N ALA A 112 -7.92 -2.94 9.18
CA ALA A 112 -8.36 -2.58 7.85
C ALA A 112 -9.01 -3.76 7.14
N LYS A 113 -9.95 -3.45 6.25
CA LYS A 113 -10.41 -4.41 5.24
C LYS A 113 -9.55 -4.22 4.02
N VAL A 114 -8.88 -5.28 3.58
CA VAL A 114 -7.97 -5.25 2.44
C VAL A 114 -8.58 -6.06 1.30
N LEU A 115 -8.62 -5.45 0.12
CA LEU A 115 -8.99 -6.09 -1.14
C LEU A 115 -7.79 -5.97 -2.08
N MET A 116 -7.39 -7.09 -2.67
CA MET A 116 -6.32 -7.14 -3.66
C MET A 116 -6.90 -7.60 -4.99
N PHE A 117 -6.55 -6.89 -6.07
CA PHE A 117 -6.81 -7.32 -7.44
C PHE A 117 -5.54 -7.97 -8.01
N ALA A 118 -5.66 -9.20 -8.51
CA ALA A 118 -4.59 -9.91 -9.18
C ALA A 118 -4.81 -9.84 -10.70
N CYS A 119 -4.16 -8.88 -11.35
CA CYS A 119 -4.24 -8.71 -12.80
C CYS A 119 -3.26 -9.66 -13.49
N VAL A 120 -3.78 -10.48 -14.40
CA VAL A 120 -2.99 -11.49 -15.14
C VAL A 120 -3.29 -11.42 -16.62
N SER A 121 -2.35 -11.88 -17.44
CA SER A 121 -2.50 -11.92 -18.90
C SER A 121 -2.65 -13.38 -19.37
N PRO A 122 -3.60 -13.67 -20.29
CA PRO A 122 -3.76 -15.00 -20.86
C PRO A 122 -2.72 -15.34 -21.92
N ALA A 123 -1.87 -14.39 -22.33
CA ALA A 123 -0.89 -14.59 -23.37
C ALA A 123 0.19 -15.61 -22.96
N SER A 124 0.57 -16.50 -23.88
CA SER A 124 1.51 -17.60 -23.62
C SER A 124 2.87 -17.11 -23.13
N TYR A 125 3.38 -16.00 -23.66
CA TYR A 125 4.65 -15.40 -23.23
C TYR A 125 4.60 -14.80 -21.80
N ASN A 126 3.40 -14.58 -21.25
CA ASN A 126 3.19 -14.07 -19.89
C ASN A 126 2.95 -15.17 -18.85
N ILE A 127 2.96 -16.46 -19.23
CA ILE A 127 2.60 -17.57 -18.33
C ILE A 127 3.40 -17.59 -17.01
N SER A 128 4.69 -17.26 -17.08
CA SER A 128 5.57 -17.19 -15.90
C SER A 128 5.22 -16.02 -14.96
N GLU A 129 4.84 -14.86 -15.52
CA GLU A 129 4.42 -13.71 -14.70
C GLU A 129 3.05 -13.98 -14.08
N THR A 130 2.11 -14.51 -14.89
CA THR A 130 0.80 -14.94 -14.42
C THR A 130 0.90 -15.94 -13.27
N GLY A 131 1.77 -16.95 -13.36
CA GLY A 131 2.02 -17.90 -12.28
C GLY A 131 2.56 -17.22 -11.00
N SER A 132 3.47 -16.26 -11.15
CA SER A 132 4.03 -15.50 -10.03
C SER A 132 2.98 -14.64 -9.32
N THR A 133 2.14 -13.93 -10.08
CA THR A 133 1.04 -13.11 -9.55
C THR A 133 0.00 -13.97 -8.82
N LEU A 134 -0.38 -15.12 -9.39
CA LEU A 134 -1.34 -16.04 -8.74
C LEU A 134 -0.77 -16.67 -7.46
N ALA A 135 0.52 -17.05 -7.45
CA ALA A 135 1.18 -17.55 -6.25
C ALA A 135 1.26 -16.48 -5.16
N PHE A 136 1.51 -15.22 -5.53
CA PHE A 136 1.46 -14.09 -4.62
C PHE A 136 0.06 -13.87 -4.04
N ALA A 137 -0.98 -13.84 -4.89
CA ALA A 137 -2.37 -13.69 -4.47
C ALA A 137 -2.83 -14.85 -3.55
N SER A 138 -2.39 -16.08 -3.84
CA SER A 138 -2.67 -17.24 -2.99
C SER A 138 -2.07 -17.09 -1.59
N ARG A 139 -0.85 -16.55 -1.48
CA ARG A 139 -0.24 -16.25 -0.17
C ARG A 139 -1.00 -15.13 0.55
N ALA A 140 -1.36 -14.07 -0.16
CA ALA A 140 -2.12 -12.94 0.38
C ALA A 140 -3.49 -13.37 0.94
N ARG A 141 -4.16 -14.33 0.30
CA ARG A 141 -5.41 -14.91 0.78
C ARG A 141 -5.29 -15.56 2.17
N GLY A 142 -4.11 -16.07 2.52
CA GLY A 142 -3.84 -16.69 3.82
C GLY A 142 -3.75 -15.71 4.98
N ILE A 143 -3.76 -14.40 4.74
CA ILE A 143 -3.67 -13.40 5.81
C ILE A 143 -5.01 -13.32 6.56
N ALA A 144 -4.96 -13.61 7.86
CA ALA A 144 -6.10 -13.45 8.75
C ALA A 144 -6.12 -12.04 9.36
N PHE A 145 -6.88 -11.13 8.73
CA PHE A 145 -7.17 -9.84 9.33
C PHE A 145 -8.10 -10.00 10.53
N GLY A 146 -7.73 -9.43 11.67
CA GLY A 146 -8.52 -9.49 12.90
C GLY A 146 -9.87 -8.74 12.80
N GLN A 147 -10.68 -8.85 13.86
CA GLN A 147 -11.98 -8.17 13.92
C GLN A 147 -11.82 -6.64 13.85
N ILE A 148 -12.58 -6.01 12.94
CA ILE A 148 -12.62 -4.56 12.77
C ILE A 148 -13.45 -3.93 13.89
N ARG A 149 -12.86 -2.98 14.61
CA ARG A 149 -13.56 -2.19 15.64
C ARG A 149 -13.90 -0.81 15.07
N LYS A 150 -14.96 -0.18 15.60
CA LYS A 150 -15.21 1.24 15.34
C LYS A 150 -14.08 2.04 15.99
N ASN A 151 -13.66 3.12 15.33
CA ASN A 151 -12.79 4.14 15.91
C ASN A 151 -13.66 5.31 16.43
N PRO A 152 -14.22 5.26 17.65
CA PRO A 152 -14.78 6.44 18.28
C PRO A 152 -13.63 7.29 18.84
N THR A 153 -13.51 8.52 18.37
CA THR A 153 -12.73 9.54 19.07
C THR A 153 -13.71 10.33 19.92
N SER A 154 -13.62 10.17 21.24
CA SER A 154 -14.29 11.05 22.18
C SER A 154 -13.77 12.46 21.94
N ALA A 155 -14.66 13.42 21.71
CA ALA A 155 -14.29 14.82 21.65
C ALA A 155 -13.71 15.20 23.02
N THR A 156 -12.40 15.34 23.13
CA THR A 156 -11.80 16.10 24.22
C THR A 156 -12.26 17.53 24.05
N VAL A 157 -13.34 17.87 24.75
CA VAL A 157 -13.72 19.26 25.01
C VAL A 157 -12.55 19.85 25.79
N GLY A 158 -11.70 20.63 25.11
CA GLY A 158 -10.73 21.48 25.76
C GLY A 158 -11.48 22.54 26.57
N ALA A 159 -11.76 22.23 27.84
CA ALA A 159 -12.20 23.22 28.81
C ALA A 159 -11.09 24.27 28.94
N GLY A 160 -11.46 25.55 28.76
CA GLY A 160 -10.56 26.67 28.89
C GLY A 160 -9.89 26.70 30.27
N GLY A 161 -8.58 26.52 30.27
CA GLY A 161 -7.73 26.85 31.42
C GLY A 161 -7.44 28.34 31.40
N SER A 162 -8.16 29.09 32.22
CA SER A 162 -7.82 30.47 32.59
C SER A 162 -6.38 30.50 33.11
N VAL A 163 -5.53 31.32 32.49
CA VAL A 163 -4.18 31.61 32.98
C VAL A 163 -4.33 32.42 34.26
N ALA A 164 -4.27 31.75 35.42
CA ALA A 164 -4.15 32.40 36.70
C ALA A 164 -2.68 32.80 36.92
N SER A 165 -2.47 34.12 36.96
CA SER A 165 -1.24 34.77 37.39
C SER A 165 -0.94 34.44 38.85
N GLN A 166 0.29 33.98 39.13
CA GLN A 166 0.94 34.05 40.44
C GLN A 166 2.37 34.53 40.15
N LYS A 167 2.64 35.80 40.44
CA LYS A 167 3.39 36.30 41.61
C LYS A 167 4.85 35.89 41.61
#